data_AF-A0A357PS55-F1
#
_entry.id   AF-A0A357PS55-F1
#
_cell.length_a   1.000
_cell.length_b   1.000
_cell.length_c   1.000
_cell.angle_alpha   90.00
_cell.angle_beta   90.00
_cell.angle_gamma   90.00
#
_symmetry.space_group_name_H-M   'P 1'
#
loop_
_entity.id
_entity.type
_entity.pdbx_description
1 polymer ?
#
loop_
_entity_poly.entity_id
_entity_poly.type
_entity_poly.pdbx_seq_one_letter_code
_entity_poly.pdbx_strand_id
1 'polypeptide(L)' 'FLAQMVLNALWSYVFFGAHMIGWALVVLIALIFVATLMMRAFRPFSKWASYLVWPYIIWMIFAAYLNIAFIWLN' A
#
# COMPACT_ATOMS: atom_id res chain seq x y z
N PHE A 1 5.11 11.41 -0.27
CA PHE A 1 4.62 11.32 1.13
C PHE A 1 3.12 11.57 1.23
N LEU A 2 2.60 12.78 0.97
CA LEU A 2 1.16 13.06 1.06
C LEU A 2 0.29 12.10 0.24
N ALA A 3 0.67 11.82 -1.01
CA ALA A 3 -0.05 10.85 -1.86
C ALA A 3 -0.12 9.45 -1.22
N GLN A 4 0.95 8.99 -0.56
CA GLN A 4 0.98 7.70 0.13
C GLN A 4 0.05 7.72 1.35
N MET A 5 0.02 8.81 2.13
CA MET A 5 -0.88 8.92 3.29
C MET A 5 -2.35 8.94 2.88
N VAL A 6 -2.71 9.71 1.85
CA VAL A 6 -4.09 9.79 1.35
C VAL A 6 -4.54 8.42 0.83
N LEU A 7 -3.73 7.75 0.00
CA LEU A 7 -4.04 6.41 -0.50
C LEU A 7 -4.13 5.37 0.63
N ASN A 8 -3.31 5.49 1.68
CA ASN A 8 -3.34 4.61 2.83
C ASN A 8 -4.67 4.74 3.61
N ALA A 9 -5.09 5.98 3.88
CA ALA A 9 -6.38 6.24 4.54
C ALA A 9 -7.57 5.78 3.67
N LEU A 10 -7.51 6.05 2.36
CA LEU A 10 -8.53 5.61 1.41
C LEU A 10 -8.64 4.08 1.37
N TRP A 11 -7.53 3.36 1.37
CA TRP A 11 -7.55 1.90 1.35
C TRP A 11 -8.33 1.33 2.54
N SER A 12 -8.05 1.79 3.75
CA SER A 12 -8.74 1.35 4.96
C SER A 12 -10.24 1.65 4.89
N TYR A 13 -10.63 2.83 4.40
CA TYR A 13 -12.04 3.18 4.23
C TYR A 13 -12.74 2.32 3.18
N VAL A 14 -12.12 2.10 2.02
CA VAL A 14 -12.72 1.31 0.92
C VAL A 14 -12.85 -0.16 1.31
N PHE A 15 -11.87 -0.71 2.03
CA PHE A 15 -11.86 -2.10 2.48
C PHE A 15 -12.85 -2.35 3.63
N PHE A 16 -12.73 -1.60 4.73
CA PHE A 16 -13.51 -1.84 5.96
C PHE A 16 -14.82 -1.06 6.03
N GLY A 17 -14.87 0.15 5.47
CA GLY A 17 -16.05 1.02 5.52
C GLY A 17 -17.03 0.68 4.39
N ALA A 18 -16.58 0.86 3.15
CA ALA A 18 -17.43 0.65 1.98
C ALA A 18 -17.59 -0.84 1.59
N HIS A 19 -16.79 -1.75 2.18
CA HIS A 19 -16.80 -3.18 1.86
C HIS A 19 -16.59 -3.48 0.35
N MET A 20 -15.97 -2.55 -0.37
CA MET A 20 -15.72 -2.65 -1.82
C MET A 20 -14.38 -3.33 -2.05
N ILE A 21 -14.30 -4.62 -1.71
CA ILE A 21 -13.05 -5.40 -1.63
C ILE A 21 -12.25 -5.33 -2.94
N GLY A 22 -12.91 -5.50 -4.10
CA GLY A 22 -12.27 -5.40 -5.41
C GLY A 22 -11.64 -4.02 -5.69
N TRP A 23 -12.31 -2.94 -5.30
CA TRP A 23 -11.76 -1.58 -5.43
C TRP A 23 -10.65 -1.31 -4.40
N ALA A 24 -10.74 -1.89 -3.22
CA ALA A 24 -9.66 -1.82 -2.23
C ALA A 24 -8.37 -2.45 -2.76
N LEU A 25 -8.43 -3.52 -3.56
CA LEU A 25 -7.24 -4.08 -4.21
C LEU A 25 -6.58 -3.08 -5.17
N VAL A 26 -7.37 -2.38 -5.99
CA VAL A 26 -6.86 -1.36 -6.93
C VAL A 26 -6.17 -0.22 -6.18
N VAL A 27 -6.80 0.28 -5.11
CA VAL A 27 -6.22 1.33 -4.25
C VAL A 27 -4.92 0.84 -3.60
N LEU A 28 -4.86 -0.43 -3.18
CA LEU A 28 -3.66 -1.01 -2.57
C LEU A 28 -2.50 -1.14 -3.55
N ILE A 29 -2.77 -1.57 -4.80
CA ILE A 29 -1.75 -1.64 -5.85
C ILE A 29 -1.19 -0.24 -6.13
N ALA A 30 -2.06 0.77 -6.21
CA ALA A 30 -1.64 2.16 -6.34
C ALA A 30 -0.79 2.62 -5.14
N LEU A 31 -1.16 2.22 -3.92
CA LEU A 31 -0.41 2.53 -2.70
C LEU A 31 1.00 1.92 -2.72
N ILE A 32 1.13 0.64 -3.11
CA ILE A 32 2.42 -0.05 -3.26
C ILE A 32 3.30 0.67 -4.29
N PHE A 33 2.72 1.08 -5.42
CA PHE A 33 3.43 1.81 -6.46
C PHE A 33 3.96 3.15 -5.95
N VAL A 34 3.11 3.96 -5.30
CA VAL A 34 3.50 5.28 -4.76
C VAL A 34 4.55 5.13 -3.65
N ALA A 35 4.42 4.12 -2.78
CA ALA A 35 5.42 3.85 -1.74
C ALA A 35 6.78 3.43 -2.33
N THR A 36 6.78 2.63 -3.40
CA THR A 36 8.00 2.24 -4.11
C THR A 36 8.67 3.45 -4.79
N LEU A 37 7.88 4.34 -5.39
CA LEU A 37 8.40 5.60 -5.93
C LEU A 37 8.99 6.49 -4.82
N MET A 38 8.32 6.58 -3.67
CA MET A 38 8.83 7.32 -2.51
C MET A 38 10.15 6.75 -2.00
N MET A 39 10.26 5.43 -1.92
CA MET A 39 11.50 4.74 -1.56
C MET A 39 12.65 5.09 -2.53
N ARG A 40 12.38 5.06 -3.85
CA ARG A 40 13.38 5.44 -4.87
C ARG A 40 13.79 6.91 -4.76
N ALA A 41 12.85 7.80 -4.41
CA ALA A 41 13.15 9.22 -4.19
C ALA A 41 14.03 9.45 -2.95
N PHE A 42 14.00 8.58 -1.94
CA PHE A 42 14.88 8.67 -0.77
C PHE A 42 16.29 8.10 -0.97
N ARG A 43 16.48 7.20 -1.94
CA ARG A 43 17.81 6.63 -2.25
C ARG A 43 18.94 7.66 -2.42
N PRO A 44 18.78 8.77 -3.18
CA PRO A 44 19.86 9.74 -3.37
C PRO A 44 20.19 10.54 -2.10
N PHE A 45 19.27 10.67 -1.15
CA PHE A 45 19.48 11.44 0.08
C PHE A 45 20.06 10.59 1.21
N SER A 46 19.55 9.37 1.41
CA SER A 46 20.05 8.46 2.43
C SER A 46 19.65 7.01 2.12
N LYS A 47 20.65 6.14 1.98
CA LYS A 47 20.43 4.70 1.82
C LYS A 47 19.61 4.12 2.98
N TRP A 48 19.86 4.60 4.20
CA TRP A 48 19.13 4.17 5.41
C TRP A 48 17.65 4.57 5.37
N ALA A 49 17.35 5.79 4.91
CA ALA A 49 15.96 6.24 4.75
C ALA A 49 15.20 5.36 3.73
N SER A 50 15.86 4.95 2.64
CA SER A 50 15.30 3.98 1.70
C SER A 50 15.09 2.60 2.33
N TYR A 51 15.96 2.15 3.22
CA TYR A 51 15.82 0.84 3.87
C TYR A 51 14.63 0.78 4.81
N LEU A 52 14.29 1.87 5.48
CA LEU A 52 13.13 1.95 6.38
C LEU A 52 11.78 1.76 5.67
N VAL A 53 11.73 1.96 4.34
CA VAL A 53 10.50 1.77 3.55
C VAL A 53 10.28 0.30 3.15
N TRP A 54 11.32 -0.55 3.15
CA TRP A 54 11.18 -1.98 2.85
C TRP A 54 10.18 -2.72 3.73
N PRO A 55 10.25 -2.64 5.08
CA PRO A 55 9.28 -3.34 5.93
C PRO A 55 7.85 -2.88 5.66
N TYR A 56 7.64 -1.61 5.29
CA TYR A 56 6.34 -1.11 4.89
C TYR A 56 5.84 -1.72 3.57
N ILE A 57 6.71 -1.87 2.57
CA ILE A 57 6.35 -2.54 1.30
C ILE A 57 5.99 -4.01 1.52
N ILE A 58 6.75 -4.73 2.35
CA ILE A 58 6.47 -6.13 2.70
C ILE A 58 5.08 -6.24 3.34
N TRP A 59 4.75 -5.34 4.26
CA TRP A 59 3.41 -5.30 4.87
C TRP A 59 2.30 -5.09 3.83
N MET A 60 2.47 -4.17 2.88
CA MET A 60 1.45 -3.94 1.85
C MET A 60 1.28 -5.14 0.91
N ILE A 61 2.34 -5.89 0.63
CA ILE A 61 2.24 -7.14 -0.15
C ILE A 61 1.40 -8.17 0.61
N PHE A 62 1.61 -8.30 1.93
CA PHE A 62 0.78 -9.16 2.78
C PHE A 62 -0.69 -8.68 2.81
N ALA A 63 -0.93 -7.37 2.89
CA ALA A 63 -2.28 -6.82 2.80
C ALA A 63 -2.95 -7.13 1.45
N ALA A 64 -2.17 -7.16 0.35
CA ALA A 64 -2.69 -7.50 -0.98
C ALA A 64 -3.07 -8.97 -1.06
N TYR A 65 -2.23 -9.85 -0.50
CA TYR A 65 -2.54 -11.26 -0.34
C TYR A 65 -3.84 -11.46 0.45
N LEU A 66 -4.00 -10.80 1.60
CA LEU A 66 -5.23 -10.85 2.39
C LEU A 66 -6.45 -10.37 1.60
N ASN A 67 -6.34 -9.22 0.92
CA ASN A 67 -7.44 -8.67 0.14
C ASN A 67 -7.89 -9.63 -0.98
N ILE A 68 -6.94 -10.24 -1.69
CA ILE A 68 -7.22 -11.28 -2.69
C ILE A 68 -7.88 -12.50 -2.05
N ALA A 69 -7.41 -12.95 -0.88
CA ALA A 69 -8.02 -14.06 -0.16
C ALA A 69 -9.48 -13.76 0.22
N PHE A 70 -9.79 -12.54 0.64
CA PHE A 70 -11.16 -12.10 0.88
C PHE A 70 -12.02 -12.11 -0.38
N ILE A 71 -11.49 -11.71 -1.53
CA ILE A 71 -12.20 -11.80 -2.82
C ILE A 71 -12.47 -13.26 -3.20
N TRP A 72 -11.53 -14.17 -2.90
CA TRP A 72 -11.65 -15.59 -3.26
C TRP A 72 -12.58 -16.39 -2.35
N LEU A 73 -12.64 -16.05 -1.06
CA LEU A 73 -13.39 -16.78 -0.05
C LEU A 73 -14.83 -16.29 0.16
N ASN A 74 -15.21 -15.18 -0.47
CA ASN A 74 -16.54 -14.57 -0.38
C ASN A 74 -17.25 -14.61 -1.73
#